data_AF-A4S372-F1
#
_entry.id   AF-A4S372-F1
#
_cell.length_a   1.000
_cell.length_b   1.000
_cell.length_c   1.000
_cell.angle_alpha   90.00
_cell.angle_beta   90.00
_cell.angle_gamma   90.00
#
_symmetry.space_group_name_H-M   'P 1'
#
loop_
_entity.id
_entity.type
_entity.pdbx_description
1 polymer ?
#
loop_
_entity_poly.entity_id
_entity_poly.type
_entity_poly.pdbx_seq_one_letter_code
_entity_poly.pdbx_strand_id
1 'polypeptide(L)'
;GDTALHLACLLGEVDIVKALLSYGAELERRGASANRPIHLACSGGFEDVVTTLILRGCCVNATNANGALPSALSQNFKHIKAIVRGVEQD
;
A
#
# COMPACT_ATOMS: atom_id res chain seq x y z
N GLY A 1 -13.33 6.99 -4.66
CA GLY A 1 -13.20 6.18 -5.88
C GLY A 1 -11.73 5.92 -6.12
N ASP A 2 -11.39 4.81 -6.75
CA ASP A 2 -10.00 4.43 -6.98
C ASP A 2 -9.29 5.38 -7.97
N THR A 3 -8.01 5.63 -7.72
CA THR A 3 -7.14 6.45 -8.58
C THR A 3 -6.20 5.58 -9.40
N ALA A 4 -5.45 6.18 -10.33
CA ALA A 4 -4.38 5.47 -11.05
C ALA A 4 -3.39 4.78 -10.09
N LEU A 5 -3.08 5.39 -8.95
CA LEU A 5 -2.19 4.80 -7.94
C LEU A 5 -2.82 3.57 -7.26
N HIS A 6 -4.14 3.57 -7.03
CA HIS A 6 -4.85 2.40 -6.50
C HIS A 6 -4.75 1.23 -7.47
N LEU A 7 -5.03 1.48 -8.75
CA LEU A 7 -5.00 0.46 -9.80
C LEU A 7 -3.58 -0.09 -10.00
N ALA A 8 -2.56 0.78 -10.05
CA ALA A 8 -1.17 0.34 -10.16
C ALA A 8 -0.73 -0.55 -8.98
N CYS A 9 -1.18 -0.22 -7.76
CA CYS A 9 -0.90 -1.04 -6.57
C CYS A 9 -1.66 -2.38 -6.59
N LEU A 10 -2.90 -2.39 -7.09
CA LEU A 10 -3.71 -3.59 -7.25
C LEU A 10 -3.12 -4.56 -8.30
N LEU A 11 -2.43 -4.03 -9.31
CA LEU A 11 -1.82 -4.80 -10.38
C LEU A 11 -0.35 -5.18 -10.11
N GLY A 12 0.27 -4.60 -9.07
CA GLY A 12 1.68 -4.87 -8.73
C GLY A 12 2.70 -4.13 -9.60
N GLU A 13 2.29 -3.10 -10.33
CA GLU A 13 3.11 -2.39 -11.31
C GLU A 13 4.04 -1.36 -10.65
N VAL A 14 5.15 -1.83 -10.07
CA VAL A 14 6.05 -1.01 -9.23
C VAL A 14 6.62 0.21 -9.95
N ASP A 15 6.94 0.11 -11.24
CA ASP A 15 7.50 1.24 -11.99
C ASP A 15 6.44 2.32 -12.25
N ILE A 16 5.20 1.91 -12.50
CA ILE A 16 4.07 2.83 -12.62
C ILE A 16 3.79 3.50 -11.26
N VAL A 17 3.83 2.74 -10.16
CA VAL A 17 3.68 3.29 -8.81
C VAL A 17 4.75 4.35 -8.53
N LYS A 18 6.03 4.07 -8.82
CA LYS A 18 7.13 5.03 -8.66
C LYS A 18 6.91 6.29 -9.48
N ALA A 19 6.53 6.14 -10.75
CA ALA A 19 6.27 7.26 -11.65
C ALA A 19 5.09 8.12 -11.16
N LEU A 20 3.97 7.50 -10.78
CA LEU A 20 2.81 8.23 -10.26
C LEU A 20 3.17 9.03 -9.00
N LEU A 21 3.95 8.44 -8.08
CA LEU A 21 4.40 9.11 -6.87
C LEU A 21 5.43 10.21 -7.15
N SER A 22 6.23 10.12 -8.22
CA SER A 22 7.10 11.24 -8.62
C SER A 22 6.32 12.39 -9.26
N TYR A 23 5.18 12.11 -9.88
CA TYR A 23 4.27 13.12 -10.43
C TYR A 23 3.27 13.68 -9.39
N GLY A 24 3.45 13.34 -8.10
CA GLY A 24 2.63 13.90 -7.01
C GLY A 24 1.28 13.22 -6.82
N ALA A 25 1.13 11.96 -7.23
CA ALA A 25 -0.05 11.18 -6.89
C ALA A 25 -0.27 11.11 -5.36
N GLU A 26 -1.51 11.25 -4.93
CA GLU A 26 -1.88 11.29 -3.52
C GLU A 26 -1.77 9.89 -2.88
N LEU A 27 -0.71 9.70 -2.09
CA LEU A 27 -0.33 8.42 -1.47
C LEU A 27 -1.39 7.89 -0.48
N GLU A 28 -2.06 8.79 0.24
CA GLU A 28 -2.98 8.46 1.34
C GLU A 28 -4.46 8.50 0.94
N ARG A 29 -4.74 8.72 -0.35
CA ARG A 29 -6.13 8.85 -0.81
C ARG A 29 -6.91 7.57 -0.54
N ARG A 30 -8.14 7.73 -0.07
CA ARG A 30 -9.09 6.62 0.13
C ARG A 30 -9.86 6.33 -1.16
N GLY A 31 -9.64 5.14 -1.70
CA GLY A 31 -10.34 4.54 -2.83
C GLY A 31 -11.66 3.88 -2.43
N ALA A 32 -12.04 2.84 -3.16
CA ALA A 32 -13.21 2.04 -2.85
C ALA A 32 -13.05 1.33 -1.48
N SER A 33 -14.14 1.23 -0.71
CA SER A 33 -14.15 0.66 0.65
C SER A 33 -13.13 1.30 1.61
N ALA A 34 -12.82 2.58 1.37
CA ALA A 34 -11.79 3.34 2.09
C ALA A 34 -10.38 2.68 2.09
N ASN A 35 -10.11 1.82 1.11
CA ASN A 35 -8.76 1.30 0.90
C ASN A 35 -7.83 2.41 0.47
N ARG A 36 -6.63 2.44 1.03
CA ARG A 36 -5.49 3.23 0.51
C ARG A 36 -4.68 2.37 -0.46
N PRO A 37 -3.81 2.96 -1.30
CA PRO A 37 -2.93 2.21 -2.21
C PRO A 37 -2.20 1.03 -1.53
N ILE A 38 -1.68 1.21 -0.31
CA ILE A 38 -1.01 0.14 0.44
C ILE A 38 -1.92 -1.04 0.80
N HIS A 39 -3.22 -0.84 1.01
CA HIS A 39 -4.14 -1.95 1.26
C HIS A 39 -4.22 -2.89 0.05
N LEU A 40 -4.25 -2.31 -1.15
CA LEU A 40 -4.33 -3.07 -2.40
C LEU A 40 -3.00 -3.79 -2.70
N ALA A 41 -1.87 -3.10 -2.49
CA ALA A 41 -0.55 -3.71 -2.63
C ALA A 41 -0.34 -4.89 -1.68
N CYS A 42 -0.71 -4.74 -0.40
CA CYS A 42 -0.67 -5.82 0.58
C CYS A 42 -1.62 -6.96 0.18
N SER A 43 -2.85 -6.66 -0.21
CA SER A 43 -3.84 -7.66 -0.66
C SER A 43 -3.34 -8.52 -1.83
N GLY A 44 -2.58 -7.92 -2.75
CA GLY A 44 -1.94 -8.62 -3.87
C GLY A 44 -0.60 -9.29 -3.52
N GLY A 45 -0.04 -9.03 -2.34
CA GLY A 45 1.26 -9.58 -1.91
C GLY A 45 2.47 -8.98 -2.63
N PHE A 46 2.34 -7.78 -3.19
CA PHE A 46 3.39 -7.14 -3.99
C PHE A 46 4.42 -6.43 -3.10
N GLU A 47 5.41 -7.18 -2.60
CA GLU A 47 6.39 -6.70 -1.61
C GLU A 47 7.17 -5.47 -2.09
N ASP A 48 7.56 -5.42 -3.37
CA ASP A 48 8.28 -4.27 -3.96
C ASP A 48 7.44 -3.00 -3.98
N VAL A 49 6.13 -3.15 -4.26
CA VAL A 49 5.18 -2.04 -4.23
C VAL A 49 4.96 -1.58 -2.79
N VAL A 50 4.75 -2.51 -1.86
CA VAL A 50 4.58 -2.20 -0.44
C VAL A 50 5.80 -1.46 0.11
N THR A 51 7.00 -1.95 -0.19
CA THR A 51 8.28 -1.31 0.17
C THR A 51 8.37 0.09 -0.42
N THR A 52 8.02 0.27 -1.70
CA THR A 52 8.02 1.58 -2.36
C THR A 52 7.08 2.57 -1.66
N LEU A 53 5.86 2.16 -1.30
CA LEU A 53 4.88 3.01 -0.62
C LEU A 53 5.36 3.40 0.78
N ILE A 54 5.94 2.45 1.52
CA ILE A 54 6.54 2.65 2.84
C ILE A 54 7.68 3.67 2.78
N LEU A 55 8.60 3.53 1.83
CA LEU A 55 9.72 4.46 1.64
C LEU A 55 9.26 5.88 1.26
N ARG A 56 8.03 6.02 0.74
CA ARG A 56 7.39 7.32 0.47
C ARG A 56 6.60 7.87 1.66
N GLY A 57 6.63 7.20 2.81
CA GLY A 57 6.05 7.68 4.07
C GLY A 57 4.55 7.43 4.20
N CYS A 58 4.01 6.37 3.60
CA CYS A 58 2.59 6.04 3.78
C CYS A 58 2.26 5.59 5.22
N CYS A 59 1.02 5.77 5.64
CA CYS A 59 0.52 5.31 6.93
C CYS A 59 0.19 3.82 6.89
N VAL A 60 1.11 2.99 7.40
CA VAL A 60 0.97 1.52 7.42
C VAL A 60 -0.08 0.99 8.41
N ASN A 61 -0.47 1.82 9.39
CA ASN A 61 -1.40 1.44 10.46
C ASN A 61 -2.83 1.95 10.24
N ALA A 62 -3.11 2.58 9.10
CA ALA A 62 -4.41 3.13 8.85
C ALA A 62 -5.38 2.05 8.35
N THR A 63 -6.57 1.97 8.96
CA THR A 63 -7.59 0.98 8.59
C THR A 63 -8.45 1.42 7.41
N ASN A 64 -9.00 0.44 6.68
CA ASN A 64 -10.05 0.64 5.67
C ASN A 64 -11.46 0.64 6.29
N ALA A 65 -12.52 0.65 5.46
CA ALA A 65 -13.90 0.70 5.94
C ALA A 65 -14.32 -0.53 6.75
N ASN A 66 -13.63 -1.66 6.60
CA ASN A 66 -13.88 -2.89 7.35
C ASN A 66 -13.06 -2.96 8.65
N GLY A 67 -12.31 -1.91 8.99
CA GLY A 67 -11.39 -1.91 10.14
C GLY A 67 -10.12 -2.74 9.91
N ALA A 68 -9.87 -3.20 8.69
CA ALA A 68 -8.68 -4.00 8.38
C ALA A 68 -7.45 -3.12 8.18
N LEU A 69 -6.34 -3.52 8.81
CA LEU A 69 -5.01 -2.98 8.54
C LEU A 69 -4.54 -3.42 7.13
N PRO A 70 -3.66 -2.67 6.45
CA PRO A 70 -3.09 -3.09 5.18
C PRO A 70 -2.42 -4.47 5.27
N SER A 71 -1.59 -4.68 6.29
CA SER A 71 -0.87 -5.94 6.49
C SER A 71 -1.79 -7.14 6.73
N ALA A 72 -2.97 -6.92 7.33
CA ALA A 72 -3.98 -7.96 7.58
C ALA A 72 -4.62 -8.52 6.30
N LEU A 73 -4.54 -7.79 5.18
CA LEU A 73 -5.06 -8.22 3.89
C LEU A 73 -4.08 -9.10 3.10
N SER A 74 -2.84 -9.25 3.56
CA SER A 74 -1.77 -9.86 2.77
C SER A 74 -1.87 -11.38 2.70
N GLN A 75 -1.76 -11.94 1.48
CA GLN A 75 -1.64 -13.40 1.28
C GLN A 75 -0.33 -13.95 1.87
N ASN A 76 0.77 -13.20 1.73
CA ASN A 76 2.09 -13.52 2.31
C ASN A 76 2.32 -12.78 3.63
N PHE A 77 1.43 -13.01 4.59
CA PHE A 77 1.37 -12.29 5.86
C PHE A 77 2.71 -12.21 6.61
N LYS A 78 3.58 -13.24 6.52
CA LYS A 78 4.87 -13.25 7.23
C LYS A 78 5.86 -12.20 6.69
N HIS A 79 5.99 -12.06 5.38
CA HIS A 79 6.98 -11.17 4.76
C HIS A 79 6.53 -9.71 4.82
N ILE A 80 5.31 -9.41 4.38
CA ILE A 80 4.76 -8.04 4.45
C ILE A 80 4.74 -7.51 5.90
N LYS A 81 4.40 -8.35 6.88
CA LYS A 81 4.43 -7.94 8.29
C LYS A 81 5.85 -7.67 8.77
N ALA A 82 6.87 -8.39 8.29
CA ALA A 82 8.26 -8.10 8.62
C ALA A 82 8.69 -6.74 8.05
N ILE A 83 8.32 -6.43 6.79
CA ILE A 83 8.59 -5.14 6.16
C ILE A 83 7.94 -4.02 6.95
N VAL A 84 6.64 -4.13 7.27
CA VAL A 84 5.89 -3.10 8.02
C VAL A 84 6.47 -2.89 9.42
N ARG A 85 6.80 -3.96 10.16
CA ARG A 85 7.36 -3.85 11.52
C ARG A 85 8.76 -3.22 11.53
N GLY A 86 9.53 -3.35 10.45
CA GLY A 86 10.83 -2.69 10.33
C GLY A 86 10.73 -1.16 10.37
N VAL A 87 9.59 -0.60 9.97
CA VAL A 87 9.34 0.87 9.92
C VAL A 87 8.82 1.40 11.25
N GLU A 88 8.22 0.56 12.09
CA GLU A 88 7.64 0.97 13.39
C GLU A 88 8.68 1.07 14.51
N GLN A 89 9.94 0.69 14.26
CA GLN A 89 11.01 0.67 15.27
C GLN A 89 11.97 1.87 15.19
N ASP A 90 11.78 2.78 14.23
CA ASP A 90 12.50 4.06 14.10
C ASP A 90 11.64 5.23 14.62
#